data_AF-A0A920AMG7-F1
#
_entry.id   AF-A0A920AMG7-F1
#
_cell.length_a   1.000
_cell.length_b   1.000
_cell.length_c   1.000
_cell.angle_alpha   90.00
_cell.angle_beta   90.00
_cell.angle_gamma   90.00
#
_symmetry.space_group_name_H-M   'P 1'
#
loop_
_entity.id
_entity.type
_entity.pdbx_description
1 polymer ?
#
loop_
_entity_poly.entity_id
_entity_poly.type
_entity_poly.pdbx_seq_one_letter_code
_entity_poly.pdbx_strand_id
1 'polypeptide(L)'
;MHKKILVVGAGAWGTAIANTLSKKNNNVYLWARDLKLSNQINKNKINKKYYKNFKLSRKLKSISGNFNASEYHYIFYVLPAAAFDNFCDNYLNNQKINELIICSKGISKNGDFISNLIMKKTNFEKLSFFIWT
;
A
#
# COMPACT_ATOMS: atom_id res chain seq x y z
N MET A 1 -9.92 -19.66 -2.85
CA MET A 1 -9.92 -18.48 -1.93
C MET A 1 -9.31 -17.27 -2.64
N HIS A 2 -9.90 -16.08 -2.51
CA HIS A 2 -9.29 -14.85 -3.05
C HIS A 2 -8.19 -14.33 -2.12
N LYS A 3 -6.99 -14.12 -2.67
CA LYS A 3 -5.82 -13.59 -1.95
C LYS A 3 -6.10 -12.19 -1.38
N LYS A 4 -5.75 -11.94 -0.13
CA LYS A 4 -5.92 -10.63 0.53
C LYS A 4 -4.80 -9.68 0.11
N ILE A 5 -5.14 -8.49 -0.37
CA ILE A 5 -4.19 -7.51 -0.91
C ILE A 5 -4.27 -6.21 -0.13
N LEU A 6 -3.13 -5.72 0.33
CA LEU A 6 -2.96 -4.39 0.91
C LEU A 6 -2.22 -3.48 -0.07
N VAL A 7 -2.73 -2.29 -0.32
CA VAL A 7 -2.05 -1.23 -1.05
C VAL A 7 -1.76 -0.09 -0.09
N VAL A 8 -0.49 0.11 0.23
CA VAL A 8 -0.01 1.14 1.16
C VAL A 8 0.23 2.43 0.39
N GLY A 9 -0.66 3.40 0.61
CA GLY A 9 -0.55 4.75 0.06
C GLY A 9 -1.78 5.16 -0.75
N ALA A 10 -2.67 5.93 -0.12
CA ALA A 10 -3.88 6.50 -0.74
C ALA A 10 -3.62 7.73 -1.65
N GLY A 11 -2.45 7.79 -2.31
CA GLY A 11 -2.18 8.76 -3.38
C GLY A 11 -2.85 8.37 -4.70
N ALA A 12 -2.60 9.11 -5.78
CA ALA A 12 -3.22 8.86 -7.07
C ALA A 12 -2.92 7.43 -7.58
N TRP A 13 -1.65 7.04 -7.58
CA TRP A 13 -1.20 5.74 -8.08
C TRP A 13 -1.66 4.56 -7.23
N GLY A 14 -1.48 4.63 -5.90
CA GLY A 14 -1.95 3.57 -5.01
C GLY A 14 -3.49 3.42 -5.04
N THR A 15 -4.22 4.52 -5.18
CA THR A 15 -5.68 4.47 -5.40
C THR A 15 -6.03 3.78 -6.71
N ALA A 16 -5.33 4.09 -7.80
CA ALA A 16 -5.57 3.47 -9.11
C ALA A 16 -5.27 1.96 -9.11
N ILE A 17 -4.15 1.54 -8.50
CA ILE A 17 -3.79 0.12 -8.32
C ILE A 17 -4.86 -0.61 -7.51
N ALA A 18 -5.19 -0.09 -6.32
CA ALA A 18 -6.17 -0.73 -5.45
C ALA A 18 -7.55 -0.83 -6.11
N ASN A 19 -7.97 0.24 -6.81
CA ASN A 19 -9.22 0.24 -7.57
C ASN A 19 -9.22 -0.83 -8.66
N THR A 20 -8.13 -0.92 -9.44
CA THR A 20 -8.01 -1.90 -10.54
C THR A 20 -8.06 -3.33 -10.02
N LEU A 21 -7.29 -3.63 -8.97
CA LEU A 21 -7.28 -4.96 -8.32
C LEU A 21 -8.67 -5.29 -7.75
N SER A 22 -9.35 -4.31 -7.14
CA SER A 22 -10.66 -4.52 -6.52
C SER A 22 -11.81 -4.81 -7.49
N LYS A 23 -11.61 -4.61 -8.80
CA LYS A 23 -12.61 -5.00 -9.81
C LYS A 23 -12.72 -6.53 -9.92
N LYS A 24 -11.57 -7.23 -9.83
CA LYS A 24 -11.46 -8.69 -9.95
C LYS A 24 -11.33 -9.42 -8.61
N ASN A 25 -11.08 -8.72 -7.51
CA ASN A 25 -10.89 -9.30 -6.18
C ASN A 25 -11.66 -8.51 -5.10
N ASN A 26 -12.40 -9.20 -4.23
CA ASN A 26 -13.19 -8.56 -3.17
C ASN A 26 -12.37 -8.27 -1.89
N ASN A 27 -11.13 -8.78 -1.80
CA ASN A 27 -10.26 -8.69 -0.63
C ASN A 27 -9.12 -7.68 -0.84
N VAL A 28 -9.44 -6.50 -1.36
CA VAL A 28 -8.47 -5.42 -1.61
C VAL A 28 -8.67 -4.27 -0.64
N TYR A 29 -7.58 -3.88 0.01
CA TYR A 29 -7.54 -2.88 1.05
C TYR A 29 -6.59 -1.75 0.64
N LEU A 30 -7.08 -0.51 0.67
CA LEU A 30 -6.27 0.69 0.46
C LEU A 30 -5.96 1.31 1.82
N TRP A 31 -4.69 1.35 2.20
CA TRP A 31 -4.27 2.01 3.42
C TRP A 31 -4.04 3.50 3.18
N ALA A 32 -4.78 4.32 3.91
CA ALA A 32 -4.63 5.76 3.97
C ALA A 32 -4.06 6.15 5.34
N ARG A 33 -3.10 7.08 5.35
CA ARG A 33 -2.53 7.60 6.59
C ARG A 33 -3.57 8.34 7.45
N ASP A 34 -4.48 9.06 6.81
CA ASP A 34 -5.53 9.85 7.46
C ASP A 34 -6.84 9.05 7.53
N LEU A 35 -7.34 8.85 8.75
CA LEU A 35 -8.62 8.19 9.02
C LEU A 35 -9.80 8.90 8.36
N LYS A 36 -9.81 10.24 8.32
CA LYS A 36 -10.88 11.02 7.68
C LYS A 36 -10.92 10.73 6.17
N LEU A 37 -9.76 10.66 5.53
CA LEU A 37 -9.67 10.28 4.11
C LEU A 37 -10.16 8.85 3.89
N SER A 38 -9.76 7.91 4.75
CA SER A 38 -10.19 6.52 4.65
C SER A 38 -11.71 6.38 4.74
N ASN A 39 -12.33 7.03 5.74
CA ASN A 39 -13.77 7.06 5.92
C ASN A 39 -14.49 7.71 4.73
N GLN A 40 -13.94 8.80 4.19
CA GLN A 40 -14.49 9.46 3.01
C GLN A 40 -14.45 8.55 1.77
N ILE A 41 -13.35 7.82 1.56
CA ILE A 41 -13.22 6.85 0.46
C ILE A 41 -14.25 5.73 0.61
N ASN A 42 -14.43 5.19 1.83
CA ASN A 42 -15.42 4.14 2.07
C ASN A 42 -16.85 4.61 1.82
N LYS A 43 -17.21 5.79 2.34
CA LYS A 43 -18.56 6.36 2.23
C LYS A 43 -18.90 6.75 0.80
N ASN A 44 -18.02 7.49 0.14
CA ASN A 44 -18.33 8.12 -1.14
C ASN A 44 -17.82 7.32 -2.35
N LYS A 45 -16.98 6.30 -2.11
CA LYS A 45 -16.28 5.53 -3.15
C LYS A 45 -15.57 6.45 -4.16
N ILE A 46 -14.89 7.47 -3.64
CA ILE A 46 -14.07 8.41 -4.40
C ILE A 46 -12.94 8.90 -3.50
N ASN A 47 -11.74 9.01 -4.05
CA ASN A 47 -10.64 9.71 -3.39
C ASN A 47 -10.62 11.14 -3.89
N LYS A 48 -11.41 12.02 -3.27
CA LYS A 48 -11.52 13.42 -3.69
C LYS A 48 -10.21 14.20 -3.61
N LYS A 49 -9.21 13.71 -2.87
CA LYS A 49 -7.94 14.41 -2.75
C LYS A 49 -7.01 14.11 -3.92
N TYR A 50 -6.94 12.85 -4.34
CA TYR A 50 -5.91 12.38 -5.28
C TYR A 50 -6.46 11.67 -6.53
N TYR A 51 -7.77 11.41 -6.62
CA TYR A 51 -8.40 10.65 -7.70
C TYR A 51 -9.85 11.11 -7.95
N LYS A 52 -10.01 12.43 -8.19
CA LYS A 52 -11.30 13.15 -8.18
C LYS A 52 -12.31 12.73 -9.25
N ASN A 53 -11.84 12.26 -10.41
CA ASN A 53 -12.71 12.08 -11.59
C ASN A 53 -13.20 10.65 -11.77
N PHE A 54 -12.87 9.74 -10.84
CA PHE A 54 -13.13 8.33 -11.00
C PHE A 54 -13.84 7.75 -9.77
N LYS A 55 -14.96 7.08 -10.03
CA LYS A 55 -15.65 6.29 -9.02
C LYS A 55 -14.86 5.02 -8.75
N LEU A 56 -14.56 4.78 -7.48
CA LEU A 56 -13.87 3.60 -7.01
C LEU A 56 -14.85 2.42 -6.97
N SER A 57 -14.33 1.22 -7.16
CA SER A 57 -15.06 -0.02 -7.00
C SER A 57 -15.75 -0.06 -5.64
N ARG A 58 -17.02 -0.49 -5.61
CA ARG A 58 -17.76 -0.69 -4.35
C ARG A 58 -17.09 -1.73 -3.45
N LYS A 59 -16.33 -2.66 -4.06
CA LYS A 59 -15.59 -3.75 -3.39
C LYS A 59 -14.32 -3.26 -2.69
N LEU A 60 -13.77 -2.11 -3.09
CA LEU A 60 -12.56 -1.57 -2.47
C LEU A 60 -12.87 -1.12 -1.04
N LYS A 61 -12.06 -1.57 -0.09
CA LYS A 61 -12.12 -1.17 1.33
C LYS A 61 -10.94 -0.24 1.62
N SER A 62 -11.18 0.90 2.24
CA SER A 62 -10.13 1.76 2.77
C SER A 62 -9.93 1.50 4.26
N ILE A 63 -8.69 1.47 4.70
CA ILE A 63 -8.31 1.32 6.12
C ILE A 63 -7.26 2.37 6.49
N SER A 64 -7.07 2.59 7.79
CA SER A 64 -6.07 3.52 8.34
C SER A 64 -5.62 3.04 9.71
N GLY A 65 -4.46 3.51 10.17
CA GLY A 65 -3.89 3.10 11.45
C GLY A 65 -3.16 1.76 11.34
N ASN A 66 -3.08 1.03 12.45
CA ASN A 66 -2.34 -0.22 12.53
C ASN A 66 -3.06 -1.34 11.75
N PHE A 67 -2.25 -2.24 11.21
CA PHE A 67 -2.71 -3.46 10.53
C PHE A 67 -1.70 -4.57 10.80
N ASN A 68 -2.13 -5.82 10.62
CA ASN A 68 -1.25 -6.98 10.68
C ASN A 68 -0.89 -7.42 9.25
N ALA A 69 0.38 -7.25 8.88
CA ALA A 69 0.92 -7.56 7.56
C ALA A 69 0.75 -9.04 7.19
N SER A 70 0.79 -9.95 8.17
CA SER A 70 0.65 -11.40 7.94
C SER A 70 -0.75 -11.81 7.47
N GLU A 71 -1.76 -10.97 7.63
CA GLU A 71 -3.09 -11.23 7.08
C GLU A 71 -3.14 -11.05 5.55
N TYR A 72 -2.16 -10.34 4.99
CA TYR A 72 -2.12 -9.96 3.59
C TYR A 72 -1.13 -10.83 2.83
N HIS A 73 -1.62 -11.43 1.75
CA HIS A 73 -0.76 -12.21 0.86
C HIS A 73 0.15 -11.33 0.04
N TYR A 74 -0.34 -10.14 -0.34
CA TYR A 74 0.40 -9.17 -1.13
C TYR A 74 0.29 -7.79 -0.47
N ILE A 75 1.43 -7.14 -0.26
CA ILE A 75 1.52 -5.76 0.20
C ILE A 75 2.19 -4.93 -0.89
N PHE A 76 1.44 -4.05 -1.53
CA PHE A 76 1.97 -3.09 -2.48
C PHE A 76 2.39 -1.83 -1.72
N TYR A 77 3.69 -1.56 -1.62
CA TYR A 77 4.21 -0.30 -1.09
C TYR A 77 4.28 0.75 -2.20
N VAL A 78 3.47 1.80 -2.09
CA VAL A 78 3.30 2.85 -3.12
C VAL A 78 3.57 4.26 -2.57
N LEU A 79 4.00 4.36 -1.31
CA LEU A 79 4.45 5.63 -0.74
C LEU A 79 5.83 6.01 -1.33
N PRO A 80 6.22 7.30 -1.28
CA PRO A 80 7.56 7.72 -1.70
C PRO A 80 8.67 6.93 -0.99
N ALA A 81 9.80 6.69 -1.67
CA ALA A 81 10.93 5.94 -1.11
C ALA A 81 11.47 6.56 0.19
N ALA A 82 11.52 7.90 0.25
CA ALA A 82 11.92 8.66 1.44
C ALA A 82 11.04 8.44 2.69
N ALA A 83 9.85 7.84 2.54
CA ALA A 83 8.95 7.52 3.65
C ALA A 83 9.04 6.07 4.12
N PHE A 84 9.83 5.23 3.44
CA PHE A 84 9.84 3.79 3.66
C PHE A 84 10.36 3.42 5.05
N ASP A 85 11.42 4.10 5.47
CA ASP A 85 12.09 3.86 6.75
C ASP A 85 11.11 4.03 7.93
N ASN A 86 10.53 5.23 8.04
CA ASN A 86 9.52 5.55 9.04
C ASN A 86 8.26 4.69 8.91
N PHE A 87 7.90 4.26 7.68
CA PHE A 87 6.76 3.36 7.52
C PHE A 87 7.03 1.99 8.12
N CYS A 88 8.23 1.43 7.93
CA CYS A 88 8.60 0.15 8.51
C CYS A 88 8.57 0.19 10.03
N ASP A 89 9.19 1.21 10.62
CA ASP A 89 9.29 1.36 12.07
C ASP A 89 7.91 1.46 12.74
N ASN A 90 6.96 2.14 12.11
CA ASN A 90 5.62 2.33 12.66
C ASN A 90 4.65 1.18 12.37
N TYR A 91 4.77 0.48 11.24
CA TYR A 91 3.71 -0.40 10.75
C TYR A 91 4.13 -1.82 10.37
N LEU A 92 5.42 -2.08 10.17
CA LEU A 92 5.91 -3.40 9.76
C LEU A 92 6.90 -4.03 10.75
N ASN A 93 7.24 -3.31 11.83
CA ASN A 93 8.20 -3.77 12.82
C ASN A 93 7.83 -5.16 13.37
N ASN A 94 8.75 -6.12 13.27
CA ASN A 94 8.60 -7.53 13.66
C ASN A 94 7.44 -8.29 12.99
N GLN A 95 6.90 -7.80 11.87
CA GLN A 95 5.82 -8.48 11.16
C GLN A 95 6.36 -9.31 9.99
N LYS A 96 5.85 -10.53 9.86
CA LYS A 96 6.10 -11.38 8.69
C LYS A 96 5.20 -10.94 7.53
N ILE A 97 5.81 -10.77 6.37
CA ILE A 97 5.15 -10.39 5.13
C ILE A 97 5.25 -11.56 4.16
N ASN A 98 4.14 -11.96 3.53
CA ASN A 98 4.20 -13.01 2.51
C ASN A 98 4.90 -12.50 1.25
N GLU A 99 4.29 -11.56 0.54
CA GLU A 99 4.92 -10.93 -0.62
C GLU A 99 4.84 -9.40 -0.53
N LEU A 100 6.00 -8.75 -0.56
CA LEU A 100 6.13 -7.30 -0.62
C LEU A 100 6.41 -6.87 -2.06
N ILE A 101 5.58 -5.97 -2.60
CA ILE A 101 5.71 -5.42 -3.95
C ILE A 101 6.02 -3.93 -3.86
N ILE A 102 7.19 -3.54 -4.37
CA ILE A 102 7.61 -2.13 -4.36
C ILE A 102 7.19 -1.46 -5.66
N CYS A 103 6.33 -0.44 -5.55
CA CYS A 103 5.87 0.38 -6.68
C CYS A 103 6.49 1.78 -6.67
N SER A 104 7.30 2.08 -5.65
CA SER A 104 7.92 3.38 -5.44
C SER A 104 9.18 3.53 -6.30
N LYS A 105 9.36 4.71 -6.88
CA LYS A 105 10.66 5.14 -7.43
C LYS A 105 11.34 6.09 -6.46
N GLY A 106 12.66 6.05 -6.42
CA GLY A 106 13.49 7.00 -5.68
C GLY A 106 14.42 6.35 -4.67
N ILE A 107 15.16 7.22 -3.98
CA ILE A 107 16.19 6.88 -2.99
C ILE A 107 15.65 7.27 -1.60
N SER A 108 16.15 6.62 -0.56
CA SER A 108 15.85 7.02 0.81
C SER A 108 16.41 8.41 1.13
N LYS A 109 15.98 9.01 2.25
CA LYS A 109 16.51 10.31 2.72
C LYS A 109 18.02 10.31 2.91
N ASN A 110 18.61 9.15 3.17
CA ASN A 110 20.03 9.00 3.49
C ASN A 110 20.88 8.62 2.26
N GLY A 111 20.30 8.61 1.06
CA GLY A 111 21.02 8.21 -0.16
C GLY A 111 21.01 6.69 -0.43
N ASP A 112 20.51 5.88 0.49
CA ASP A 112 20.39 4.42 0.29
C ASP A 112 19.26 4.03 -0.66
N PHE A 113 19.51 3.02 -1.50
CA PHE A 113 18.46 2.36 -2.30
C PHE A 113 17.40 1.72 -1.40
N ILE A 114 16.13 1.84 -1.81
CA ILE A 114 15.00 1.28 -1.06
C ILE A 114 15.13 -0.25 -0.87
N SER A 115 15.70 -0.96 -1.84
CA SER A 115 16.00 -2.40 -1.77
C SER A 115 16.85 -2.75 -0.55
N ASN A 116 17.87 -1.94 -0.24
CA ASN A 116 18.75 -2.17 0.90
C ASN A 116 18.02 -1.96 2.22
N LEU A 117 17.16 -0.93 2.30
CA LEU A 117 16.34 -0.70 3.49
C LEU A 117 15.33 -1.83 3.72
N ILE A 118 14.70 -2.33 2.66
CA ILE A 118 13.75 -3.45 2.71
C ILE A 118 14.42 -4.68 3.32
N MET A 119 15.61 -5.04 2.82
CA MET A 119 16.38 -6.18 3.33
C MET A 119 16.75 -6.04 4.82
N LYS A 120 17.00 -4.82 5.29
CA LYS A 120 17.40 -4.55 6.68
C LYS A 120 16.22 -4.48 7.64
N LYS A 121 15.06 -3.97 7.20
CA LYS A 121 13.96 -3.58 8.08
C LYS A 121 12.70 -4.44 8.01
N THR A 122 12.60 -5.33 7.03
CA THR A 122 11.39 -6.12 6.83
C THR A 122 11.68 -7.60 6.73
N ASN A 123 10.77 -8.41 7.26
CA ASN A 123 10.84 -9.87 7.18
C ASN A 123 9.80 -10.35 6.16
N PHE A 124 10.22 -10.60 4.93
CA PHE A 124 9.34 -11.05 3.85
C PHE A 124 9.72 -12.46 3.35
N GLU A 125 8.74 -13.22 2.86
CA GLU A 125 9.00 -14.50 2.16
C GLU A 125 9.41 -14.25 0.70
N LYS A 126 8.81 -13.24 0.06
CA LYS A 126 9.11 -12.85 -1.32
C LYS A 126 9.09 -11.34 -1.51
N LEU A 127 10.03 -10.84 -2.31
CA LEU A 127 10.14 -9.44 -2.71
C LEU A 127 10.03 -9.33 -4.24
N SER A 128 9.16 -8.43 -4.69
CA SER A 128 8.93 -8.14 -6.11
C SER A 128 9.02 -6.63 -6.35
N PHE A 129 9.56 -6.22 -7.50
CA PHE A 129 9.62 -4.81 -7.90
C PHE A 129 8.69 -4.56 -9.08
N PHE A 130 7.82 -3.57 -8.94
CA PHE A 130 6.96 -3.09 -10.01
C PHE A 130 7.54 -1.77 -10.54
N ILE A 131 8.39 -1.91 -11.55
CA ILE A 131 9.04 -0.79 -12.23
C ILE A 131 8.20 -0.44 -13.46
N TRP A 132 7.74 0.81 -13.53
CA TRP A 132 7.12 1.37 -14.74
C TRP A 132 8.12 2.32 -15.37
N THR A 133 8.57 2.11 -16.60
CA THR A 133 9.47 3.03 -17.32
C THR A 133 8.71 4.19 -17.91
#